data_AF-A0A959LQ38-F1
#
_entry.id   AF-A0A959LQ38-F1
#
_cell.length_a   1.000
_cell.length_b   1.000
_cell.length_c   1.000
_cell.angle_alpha   90.00
_cell.angle_beta   90.00
_cell.angle_gamma   90.00
#
_symmetry.space_group_name_H-M   'P 1'
#
loop_
_entity.id
_entity.type
_entity.pdbx_description
1 polymer ?
#
loop_
_entity_poly.entity_id
_entity_poly.type
_entity_poly.pdbx_seq_one_letter_code
_entity_poly.pdbx_strand_id
1 'polypeptide(L)'
;MHTFKTSKAKENILGKIRKELNKSSVEMPFPEIEQRQKENVYPNTGQSVEEVFAENFNALGGKFVFCANEQELIEGLHTLYDSRGWKKLLSAEEHILETFKSNSINICHSADDTPEDADACITGCETMVARTGSVILSSQLHMGRTSSVFYPVHIIIAYADQVVFDI
;
A
#
# COMPACT_ATOMS: atom_id res chain seq x y z
N MET A 1 19.29 -23.55 24.42
CA MET A 1 20.07 -23.72 23.18
C MET A 1 20.04 -25.19 22.80
N HIS A 2 19.26 -25.56 21.78
CA HIS A 2 19.24 -26.94 21.28
C HIS A 2 20.41 -27.15 20.32
N THR A 3 21.38 -27.96 20.72
CA THR A 3 22.48 -28.38 19.85
C THR A 3 21.95 -29.47 18.92
N PHE A 4 21.63 -29.14 17.68
CA PHE A 4 21.23 -30.14 16.68
C PHE A 4 22.41 -31.09 16.43
N LYS A 5 22.17 -32.40 16.55
CA LYS A 5 23.15 -33.45 16.27
C LYS A 5 23.50 -33.42 14.77
N THR A 6 24.60 -32.77 14.42
CA THR A 6 25.10 -32.73 13.04
C THR A 6 25.88 -33.99 12.71
N SER A 7 25.67 -34.55 11.50
CA SER A 7 26.43 -35.72 11.06
C SER A 7 27.91 -35.36 10.83
N LYS A 8 28.80 -36.33 11.00
CA LYS A 8 30.25 -36.18 10.76
C LYS A 8 30.55 -35.66 9.35
N ALA A 9 29.76 -36.10 8.35
CA ALA A 9 29.87 -35.61 6.99
C ALA A 9 29.51 -34.12 6.88
N LYS A 10 28.40 -33.69 7.50
CA LYS A 10 27.98 -32.28 7.53
C LYS A 10 29.01 -31.39 8.24
N GLU A 11 29.58 -31.87 9.34
CA GLU A 11 30.62 -31.14 10.08
C GLU A 11 31.91 -30.99 9.26
N ASN A 12 32.33 -32.03 8.54
CA ASN A 12 33.48 -31.95 7.63
C ASN A 12 33.25 -30.96 6.47
N ILE A 13 32.04 -30.96 5.89
CA ILE A 13 31.68 -30.03 4.81
C ILE A 13 31.68 -28.59 5.32
N LEU A 14 30.98 -28.33 6.43
CA LEU A 14 30.93 -27.00 7.05
C LEU A 14 32.31 -26.52 7.53
N GLY A 15 33.14 -27.43 8.03
CA GLY A 15 34.52 -27.16 8.40
C GLY A 15 35.37 -26.72 7.21
N LYS A 16 35.25 -27.40 6.06
CA LYS A 16 35.92 -26.98 4.82
C LYS A 16 35.43 -25.63 4.31
N ILE A 17 34.11 -25.42 4.28
CA ILE A 17 33.51 -24.14 3.84
C ILE A 17 34.01 -22.99 4.70
N ARG A 18 33.97 -23.12 6.04
CA ARG A 18 34.50 -22.07 6.95
C ARG A 18 35.99 -21.82 6.74
N LYS A 19 36.77 -22.89 6.56
CA LYS A 19 38.22 -22.78 6.35
C LYS A 19 38.56 -22.04 5.05
N GLU A 20 37.82 -22.28 3.98
CA GLU A 20 38.02 -21.59 2.70
C GLU A 20 37.48 -20.16 2.71
N LEU A 21 36.30 -19.91 3.29
CA LEU A 21 35.77 -18.55 3.48
C LEU A 21 36.72 -17.66 4.29
N ASN A 22 37.38 -18.22 5.31
CA ASN A 22 38.36 -17.49 6.12
C ASN A 22 39.73 -17.32 5.45
N LYS A 23 40.11 -18.21 4.50
CA LYS A 23 41.37 -18.13 3.76
C LYS A 23 41.29 -17.22 2.55
N SER A 24 40.12 -17.16 1.94
CA SER A 24 39.84 -16.37 0.75
C SER A 24 38.78 -15.32 1.06
N SER A 25 39.06 -14.49 2.07
CA SER A 25 38.44 -13.16 2.10
C SER A 25 39.03 -12.39 0.92
N VAL A 26 38.40 -12.53 -0.25
CA VAL A 26 38.66 -11.62 -1.36
C VAL A 26 38.45 -10.23 -0.80
N GLU A 27 39.45 -9.35 -0.93
CA GLU A 27 39.30 -7.97 -0.52
C GLU A 27 38.02 -7.42 -1.14
N MET A 28 37.15 -6.86 -0.29
CA MET A 28 35.88 -6.34 -0.76
C MET A 28 36.19 -5.31 -1.84
N PRO A 29 35.68 -5.48 -3.08
CA PRO A 29 36.14 -4.65 -4.21
C PRO A 29 35.85 -3.15 -4.00
N PHE A 30 34.86 -2.83 -3.15
CA PHE A 30 34.44 -1.47 -2.85
C PHE A 30 34.08 -1.32 -1.35
N PRO A 31 35.08 -1.32 -0.45
CA PRO A 31 34.84 -1.23 1.00
C PRO A 31 34.28 0.13 1.41
N GLU A 32 34.46 1.14 0.56
CA GLU A 32 33.89 2.48 0.71
C GLU A 32 32.36 2.50 0.57
N ILE A 33 31.76 1.54 -0.15
CA ILE A 33 30.30 1.50 -0.36
C ILE A 33 29.57 1.14 0.94
N GLU A 34 30.17 0.30 1.80
CA GLU A 34 29.62 0.04 3.14
C GLU A 34 29.76 1.26 4.07
N GLN A 35 30.78 2.10 3.85
CA GLN A 35 31.03 3.30 4.65
C GLN A 35 30.19 4.50 4.21
N ARG A 36 29.72 4.51 2.95
CA ARG A 36 28.66 5.43 2.53
C ARG A 36 27.41 5.05 3.31
N GLN A 37 27.03 5.89 4.27
CA GLN A 37 25.66 5.90 4.80
C GLN A 37 24.71 5.83 3.59
N LYS A 38 23.59 5.13 3.71
CA LYS A 38 22.56 5.01 2.67
C LYS A 38 22.14 6.40 2.19
N GLU A 39 22.91 6.98 1.27
CA GLU A 39 22.57 8.23 0.62
C GLU A 39 21.29 7.95 -0.13
N ASN A 40 20.31 8.84 0.05
CA ASN A 40 19.04 8.68 -0.61
C ASN A 40 19.32 8.74 -2.13
N VAL A 41 19.14 7.62 -2.81
CA VAL A 41 19.46 7.48 -4.24
C VAL A 41 18.57 8.41 -5.07
N TYR A 42 17.43 8.79 -4.52
CA TYR A 42 16.45 9.63 -5.17
C TYR A 42 16.60 11.11 -4.77
N PRO A 43 16.38 12.03 -5.73
CA PRO A 43 16.47 13.45 -5.46
C PRO A 43 15.38 13.88 -4.48
N ASN A 44 15.75 14.72 -3.52
CA ASN A 44 14.78 15.41 -2.67
C ASN A 44 14.19 16.58 -3.46
N THR A 45 12.90 16.50 -3.80
CA THR A 45 12.19 17.54 -4.55
C THR A 45 11.73 18.71 -3.68
N GLY A 46 11.86 18.61 -2.35
CA GLY A 46 11.37 19.61 -1.38
C GLY A 46 9.85 19.59 -1.17
N GLN A 47 9.14 18.72 -1.88
CA GLN A 47 7.70 18.50 -1.77
C GLN A 47 7.39 17.53 -0.62
N SER A 48 6.16 17.58 -0.13
CA SER A 48 5.66 16.56 0.81
C SER A 48 5.54 15.20 0.13
N VAL A 49 5.52 14.12 0.91
CA VAL A 49 5.42 12.76 0.37
C VAL A 49 4.05 12.55 -0.32
N GLU A 50 3.01 13.19 0.22
CA GLU A 50 1.64 13.20 -0.30
C GLU A 50 1.54 13.97 -1.63
N GLU A 51 2.24 15.10 -1.77
CA GLU A 51 2.31 15.86 -3.01
C GLU A 51 2.96 15.04 -4.13
N VAL A 52 4.11 14.41 -3.83
CA VAL A 52 4.81 13.52 -4.79
C VAL A 52 3.92 12.34 -5.17
N PHE A 53 3.19 11.75 -4.22
CA PHE A 53 2.24 10.69 -4.50
C PHE A 53 1.12 11.18 -5.43
N ALA A 54 0.50 12.32 -5.13
CA ALA A 54 -0.59 12.86 -5.92
C ALA A 54 -0.16 13.13 -7.36
N GLU A 55 1.01 13.71 -7.58
CA GLU A 55 1.58 13.95 -8.91
C GLU A 55 1.78 12.65 -9.68
N ASN A 56 2.47 11.67 -9.09
CA ASN A 56 2.78 10.41 -9.75
C ASN A 56 1.53 9.54 -9.98
N PHE A 57 0.60 9.50 -9.02
CA PHE A 57 -0.65 8.76 -9.15
C PHE A 57 -1.55 9.37 -10.24
N ASN A 58 -1.64 10.71 -10.31
CA ASN A 58 -2.37 11.39 -11.38
C ASN A 58 -1.71 11.15 -12.76
N ALA A 59 -0.38 11.08 -12.83
CA ALA A 59 0.34 10.75 -14.06
C ALA A 59 0.03 9.33 -14.57
N LEU A 60 -0.30 8.39 -13.67
CA LEU A 60 -0.76 7.03 -14.01
C LEU A 60 -2.26 6.97 -14.34
N GLY A 61 -2.95 8.10 -14.40
CA GLY A 61 -4.39 8.17 -14.69
C GLY A 61 -5.28 8.05 -13.45
N GLY A 62 -4.70 7.92 -12.26
CA GLY A 62 -5.40 8.01 -10.99
C GLY A 62 -6.03 9.39 -10.76
N LYS A 63 -6.87 9.47 -9.72
CA LYS A 63 -7.44 10.74 -9.22
C LYS A 63 -7.22 10.81 -7.73
N PHE A 64 -6.52 11.85 -7.29
CA PHE A 64 -6.24 12.09 -5.88
C PHE A 64 -7.08 13.24 -5.32
N VAL A 65 -7.63 13.06 -4.13
CA VAL A 65 -8.36 14.09 -3.38
C VAL A 65 -7.85 14.05 -1.94
N PHE A 66 -7.37 15.19 -1.44
CA PHE A 66 -6.99 15.35 -0.04
C PHE A 66 -8.21 15.83 0.76
N CYS A 67 -8.50 15.16 1.87
CA CYS A 67 -9.57 15.54 2.80
C CYS A 67 -8.92 15.85 4.15
N ALA A 68 -9.22 17.01 4.75
CA ALA A 68 -8.64 17.38 6.03
C ALA A 68 -9.20 16.59 7.21
N ASN A 69 -10.37 15.98 7.04
CA ASN A 69 -11.08 15.20 8.06
C ASN A 69 -12.12 14.26 7.40
N GLU A 70 -12.70 13.38 8.21
CA GLU A 70 -13.73 12.42 7.74
C GLU A 70 -15.01 13.09 7.23
N GLN A 71 -15.37 14.28 7.73
CA GLN A 71 -16.55 14.98 7.26
C GLN A 71 -16.39 15.41 5.80
N GLU A 72 -15.25 16.01 5.45
CA GLU A 72 -14.91 16.39 4.07
C GLU A 72 -14.85 15.16 3.15
N LEU A 73 -14.35 14.03 3.65
CA LEU A 73 -14.30 12.77 2.92
C LEU A 73 -15.71 12.30 2.54
N ILE A 74 -16.65 12.28 3.48
CA ILE A 74 -18.02 11.82 3.24
C ILE A 74 -18.78 12.79 2.31
N GLU A 75 -18.63 14.10 2.51
CA GLU A 75 -19.22 15.11 1.62
C GLU A 75 -18.67 15.00 0.19
N GLY A 76 -17.37 14.76 0.07
CA GLY A 76 -16.70 14.51 -1.21
C GLY A 76 -17.20 13.24 -1.89
N LEU A 77 -17.36 12.13 -1.15
CA LEU A 77 -17.90 10.88 -1.67
C LEU A 77 -19.36 11.02 -2.12
N HIS A 78 -20.19 11.72 -1.35
CA HIS A 78 -21.58 12.01 -1.72
C HIS A 78 -21.64 12.84 -3.01
N THR A 79 -20.82 13.89 -3.10
CA THR A 79 -20.73 14.73 -4.30
C THR A 79 -20.25 13.91 -5.51
N LEU A 80 -19.26 13.03 -5.32
CA LEU A 80 -18.77 12.15 -6.36
C LEU A 80 -19.86 11.20 -6.86
N TYR A 81 -20.59 10.57 -5.94
CA TYR A 81 -21.71 9.68 -6.23
C TYR A 81 -22.77 10.36 -7.11
N ASP A 82 -23.22 11.56 -6.72
CA ASP A 82 -24.21 12.34 -7.49
C ASP A 82 -23.65 12.77 -8.85
N SER A 83 -22.41 13.27 -8.89
CA SER A 83 -21.79 13.78 -10.12
C SER A 83 -21.60 12.70 -11.19
N ARG A 84 -21.42 11.45 -10.77
CA ARG A 84 -21.26 10.30 -11.66
C ARG A 84 -22.58 9.63 -11.98
N GLY A 85 -23.68 10.01 -11.33
CA GLY A 85 -24.97 9.36 -11.47
C GLY A 85 -24.93 7.89 -11.05
N TRP A 86 -24.09 7.55 -10.07
CA TRP A 86 -24.02 6.20 -9.53
C TRP A 86 -25.34 5.82 -8.89
N LYS A 87 -25.67 4.54 -8.98
CA LYS A 87 -26.85 3.94 -8.34
C LYS A 87 -26.45 3.07 -7.17
N LYS A 88 -25.22 2.56 -7.18
CA LYS A 88 -24.75 1.60 -6.20
C LYS A 88 -23.29 1.79 -5.88
N LEU A 89 -23.04 2.24 -4.65
CA LEU A 89 -21.73 2.36 -4.04
C LEU A 89 -21.58 1.32 -2.94
N LEU A 90 -20.52 0.54 -3.00
CA LEU A 90 -20.17 -0.44 -1.96
C LEU A 90 -19.01 0.07 -1.12
N SER A 91 -18.94 -0.36 0.13
CA SER A 91 -17.77 -0.18 0.98
C SER A 91 -17.39 -1.51 1.62
N ALA A 92 -16.09 -1.80 1.54
CA ALA A 92 -15.43 -2.87 2.27
C ALA A 92 -15.00 -2.45 3.68
N GLU A 93 -15.06 -1.15 3.98
CA GLU A 93 -14.66 -0.57 5.25
C GLU A 93 -15.88 -0.31 6.12
N GLU A 94 -15.97 -0.98 7.28
CA GLU A 94 -17.09 -0.87 8.21
C GLU A 94 -17.20 0.54 8.80
N HIS A 95 -16.07 1.15 9.19
CA HIS A 95 -16.05 2.50 9.74
C HIS A 95 -16.64 3.53 8.77
N ILE A 96 -16.41 3.39 7.46
CA ILE A 96 -16.99 4.28 6.44
C ILE A 96 -18.52 4.11 6.37
N LEU A 97 -19.03 2.88 6.45
CA LEU A 97 -20.47 2.63 6.49
C LEU A 97 -21.11 3.27 7.73
N GLU A 98 -20.44 3.18 8.88
CA GLU A 98 -20.89 3.83 10.11
C GLU A 98 -20.90 5.36 10.00
N THR A 99 -19.88 5.97 9.39
CA THR A 99 -19.82 7.41 9.18
C THR A 99 -20.94 7.88 8.22
N PHE A 100 -21.24 7.14 7.16
CA PHE A 100 -22.39 7.43 6.28
C PHE A 100 -23.72 7.37 7.03
N LYS A 101 -23.94 6.31 7.82
CA LYS A 101 -25.15 6.14 8.65
C LYS A 101 -25.32 7.29 9.66
N SER A 102 -24.21 7.68 10.30
CA SER A 102 -24.21 8.76 11.31
C SER A 102 -24.55 10.13 10.68
N ASN A 103 -24.19 10.33 9.42
CA ASN A 103 -24.55 11.51 8.63
C ASN A 103 -25.94 11.42 7.98
N SER A 104 -26.72 10.37 8.25
CA SER A 104 -28.03 10.11 7.63
C SER A 104 -28.00 10.01 6.09
N ILE A 105 -26.86 9.58 5.54
CA ILE A 105 -26.67 9.39 4.10
C ILE A 105 -26.79 7.89 3.79
N ASN A 106 -27.73 7.53 2.91
CA ASN A 106 -28.03 6.14 2.56
C ASN A 106 -27.72 5.83 1.09
N ILE A 107 -26.46 6.06 0.69
CA ILE A 107 -25.97 5.78 -0.68
C ILE A 107 -24.95 4.63 -0.74
N CYS A 108 -24.41 4.23 0.41
CA CYS A 108 -23.31 3.29 0.53
C CYS A 108 -23.76 2.02 1.26
N HIS A 109 -23.45 0.86 0.70
CA HIS A 109 -23.84 -0.45 1.23
C HIS A 109 -22.63 -1.35 1.49
N SER A 110 -22.79 -2.38 2.32
CA SER A 110 -21.71 -3.33 2.57
C SER A 110 -21.36 -4.10 1.30
N ALA A 111 -20.07 -4.30 1.06
CA ALA A 111 -19.57 -5.10 -0.05
C ALA A 111 -20.01 -6.58 0.04
N ASP A 112 -20.35 -7.08 1.23
CA ASP A 112 -20.81 -8.45 1.46
C ASP A 112 -22.26 -8.69 1.01
N ASP A 113 -23.12 -7.66 1.05
CA ASP A 113 -24.56 -7.85 0.89
C ASP A 113 -24.96 -8.05 -0.58
N THR A 114 -24.40 -7.24 -1.47
CA THR A 114 -24.77 -7.25 -2.89
C THR A 114 -23.57 -6.90 -3.79
N PRO A 115 -22.59 -7.80 -3.96
CA PRO A 115 -21.39 -7.51 -4.75
C PRO A 115 -21.65 -7.37 -6.25
N GLU A 116 -22.82 -7.76 -6.75
CA GLU A 116 -23.12 -7.74 -8.19
C GLU A 116 -23.49 -6.33 -8.68
N ASP A 117 -22.96 -5.93 -9.83
CA ASP A 117 -23.32 -4.72 -10.57
C ASP A 117 -23.23 -3.39 -9.79
N ALA A 118 -22.21 -3.24 -8.93
CA ALA A 118 -21.92 -1.95 -8.32
C ALA A 118 -21.09 -1.04 -9.23
N ASP A 119 -21.36 0.26 -9.20
CA ASP A 119 -20.65 1.25 -10.00
C ASP A 119 -19.26 1.55 -9.44
N ALA A 120 -19.16 1.52 -8.10
CA ALA A 120 -17.93 1.76 -7.37
C ALA A 120 -17.85 0.96 -6.08
N CYS A 121 -16.63 0.64 -5.66
CA CYS A 121 -16.37 0.03 -4.36
C CYS A 121 -15.23 0.76 -3.64
N ILE A 122 -15.45 1.04 -2.37
CA ILE A 122 -14.50 1.66 -1.44
C ILE A 122 -13.72 0.57 -0.70
N THR A 123 -12.40 0.69 -0.63
CA THR A 123 -11.56 -0.12 0.25
C THR A 123 -10.48 0.73 0.92
N GLY A 124 -9.86 0.21 1.98
CA GLY A 124 -8.55 0.67 2.42
C GLY A 124 -7.41 0.21 1.50
N CYS A 125 -6.19 0.55 1.88
CA CYS A 125 -4.94 0.00 1.32
C CYS A 125 -3.93 -0.28 2.43
N GLU A 126 -2.87 -1.02 2.11
CA GLU A 126 -1.74 -1.22 3.05
C GLU A 126 -0.90 0.06 3.12
N THR A 127 -0.52 0.59 1.96
CA THR A 127 0.31 1.80 1.85
C THR A 127 0.22 2.40 0.44
N MET A 128 0.59 3.67 0.34
CA MET A 128 0.72 4.41 -0.91
C MET A 128 2.19 4.81 -1.11
N VAL A 129 2.76 4.45 -2.26
CA VAL A 129 4.18 4.67 -2.59
C VAL A 129 4.30 5.91 -3.45
N ALA A 130 4.79 7.01 -2.87
CA ALA A 130 4.84 8.31 -3.52
C ALA A 130 5.71 8.30 -4.78
N ARG A 131 6.90 7.72 -4.72
CA ARG A 131 7.87 7.71 -5.82
C ARG A 131 7.34 7.08 -7.10
N THR A 132 6.46 6.07 -6.97
CA THR A 132 5.90 5.35 -8.13
C THR A 132 4.42 5.64 -8.33
N GLY A 133 3.78 6.45 -7.50
CA GLY A 133 2.34 6.69 -7.52
C GLY A 133 1.53 5.39 -7.37
N SER A 134 2.07 4.38 -6.69
CA SER A 134 1.45 3.05 -6.63
C SER A 134 0.70 2.85 -5.31
N VAL A 135 -0.39 2.09 -5.34
CA VAL A 135 -1.12 1.67 -4.13
C VAL A 135 -0.89 0.19 -3.90
N ILE A 136 -0.56 -0.17 -2.66
CA ILE A 136 -0.32 -1.56 -2.27
C ILE A 136 -1.59 -2.14 -1.66
N LEU A 137 -2.06 -3.23 -2.26
CA LEU A 137 -3.27 -3.95 -1.88
C LEU A 137 -2.89 -5.38 -1.47
N SER A 138 -3.43 -5.84 -0.34
CA SER A 138 -3.22 -7.19 0.18
C SER A 138 -4.49 -8.03 0.07
N SER A 139 -4.34 -9.35 0.15
CA SER A 139 -5.49 -10.26 0.32
C SER A 139 -6.04 -10.26 1.74
N GLN A 140 -5.29 -9.71 2.69
CA GLN A 140 -5.76 -9.53 4.07
C GLN A 140 -6.82 -8.43 4.17
N LEU A 141 -6.75 -7.43 3.28
CA LEU A 141 -7.76 -6.38 3.18
C LEU A 141 -9.06 -6.96 2.60
N HIS A 142 -10.17 -6.62 3.25
CA HIS A 142 -11.49 -6.99 2.76
C HIS A 142 -11.71 -6.38 1.37
N MET A 143 -12.05 -7.23 0.39
CA MET A 143 -12.16 -6.87 -1.03
C MET A 143 -10.93 -6.21 -1.68
N GLY A 144 -9.75 -6.19 -1.02
CA GLY A 144 -8.62 -5.37 -1.44
C GLY A 144 -8.13 -5.63 -2.87
N ARG A 145 -8.09 -6.89 -3.32
CA ARG A 145 -7.74 -7.24 -4.72
C ARG A 145 -8.95 -7.41 -5.63
N THR A 146 -10.11 -7.71 -5.05
CA THR A 146 -11.35 -7.94 -5.79
C THR A 146 -11.85 -6.62 -6.37
N SER A 147 -11.78 -5.53 -5.60
CA SER A 147 -12.40 -4.28 -5.99
C SER A 147 -11.85 -3.68 -7.28
N SER A 148 -10.53 -3.71 -7.47
CA SER A 148 -9.88 -3.18 -8.69
C SER A 148 -10.16 -4.01 -9.94
N VAL A 149 -10.68 -5.24 -9.78
CA VAL A 149 -10.93 -6.18 -10.88
C VAL A 149 -12.39 -6.20 -11.29
N PHE A 150 -13.30 -6.16 -10.31
CA PHE A 150 -14.73 -6.41 -10.55
C PHE A 150 -15.57 -5.15 -10.66
N TYR A 151 -15.13 -4.02 -10.10
CA TYR A 151 -15.92 -2.78 -10.14
C TYR A 151 -15.32 -1.77 -11.12
N PRO A 152 -16.16 -1.05 -11.89
CA PRO A 152 -15.68 -0.03 -12.84
C PRO A 152 -14.85 1.07 -12.18
N VAL A 153 -15.17 1.41 -10.92
CA VAL A 153 -14.43 2.40 -10.14
C VAL A 153 -14.02 1.81 -8.79
N HIS A 154 -12.72 1.84 -8.52
CA HIS A 154 -12.17 1.47 -7.21
C HIS A 154 -11.73 2.74 -6.49
N ILE A 155 -12.37 3.02 -5.36
CA ILE A 155 -12.05 4.14 -4.49
C ILE A 155 -11.20 3.59 -3.34
N ILE A 156 -10.04 4.19 -3.12
CA ILE A 156 -9.16 3.84 -2.01
C ILE A 156 -9.16 4.99 -1.02
N ILE A 157 -9.40 4.66 0.25
CA ILE A 157 -9.28 5.58 1.37
C ILE A 157 -8.01 5.21 2.14
N ALA A 158 -7.20 6.22 2.43
CA ALA A 158 -5.93 6.06 3.14
C ALA A 158 -5.67 7.29 4.00
N TYR A 159 -4.96 7.07 5.10
CA TYR A 159 -4.48 8.14 5.97
C TYR A 159 -3.09 8.62 5.52
N ALA A 160 -2.73 9.85 5.90
CA ALA A 160 -1.48 10.47 5.49
C ALA A 160 -0.23 9.69 5.96
N ASP A 161 -0.31 9.03 7.11
CA ASP A 161 0.76 8.18 7.65
C ASP A 161 0.96 6.86 6.88
N GLN A 162 0.03 6.51 5.98
CA GLN A 162 0.17 5.38 5.07
C GLN A 162 0.92 5.75 3.78
N VAL A 163 1.29 7.02 3.59
CA VAL A 163 2.07 7.45 2.42
C VAL A 163 3.56 7.38 2.73
N VAL A 164 4.25 6.50 2.04
CA VAL A 164 5.69 6.33 2.15
C VAL A 164 6.36 6.78 0.87
N PHE A 165 7.59 7.28 0.97
CA PHE A 165 8.33 7.69 -0.22
C PHE A 165 8.68 6.48 -1.11
N ASP A 166 9.13 5.39 -0.48
CA ASP A 166 9.51 4.13 -1.13
C ASP A 166 9.18 2.91 -0.23
N ILE A 167 9.22 1.70 -0.81
CA ILE A 167 8.96 0.41 -0.13
C ILE A 167 10.11 0.00 0.81
#